data_AF-A0A0B3AU73-F1
#
_entry.id   AF-A0A0B3AU73-F1
#
_cell.length_a   1.000
_cell.length_b   1.000
_cell.length_c   1.000
_cell.angle_alpha   90.00
_cell.angle_beta   90.00
_cell.angle_gamma   90.00
#
_symmetry.space_group_name_H-M   'P 1'
#
loop_
_entity.id
_entity.type
_entity.pdbx_description
1 polymer ?
#
loop_
_entity_poly.entity_id
_entity_poly.type
_entity_poly.pdbx_seq_one_letter_code
_entity_poly.pdbx_strand_id
1 'polypeptide(L)'
;MVNDDAYRMDEIREQFGFDDEIPMQGPCIDYDFGNQPFIGGYAQDEERGIHTDQCINADTLREMVCENEQLNEVVTPCAFGCEAGDANRNLGRQYDHCIACNSDDDCEEGQWCDGFQNRCRQQDLVEQEEPIELPDE
;
A
#
# COMPACT_ATOMS: atom_id res chain seq x y z
N MET A 1 -16.97 -40.13 16.03
CA MET A 1 -17.72 -38.99 15.46
C MET A 1 -16.68 -37.92 15.23
N VAL A 2 -16.17 -37.83 14.01
CA VAL A 2 -15.18 -36.85 13.58
C VAL A 2 -15.97 -35.87 12.71
N ASN A 3 -15.90 -34.57 13.03
CA ASN A 3 -16.73 -33.52 12.42
C ASN A 3 -16.49 -33.44 10.90
N ASP A 4 -17.59 -33.36 10.15
CA ASP A 4 -17.67 -33.29 8.68
C ASP A 4 -17.16 -31.97 8.06
N ASP A 5 -16.61 -31.04 8.85
CA ASP A 5 -16.16 -29.73 8.35
C ASP A 5 -14.78 -29.75 7.70
N ALA A 6 -13.98 -30.81 7.91
CA ALA A 6 -12.65 -30.92 7.33
C ALA A 6 -12.67 -31.26 5.82
N TYR A 7 -13.72 -31.92 5.34
CA TYR A 7 -13.80 -32.38 3.95
C TYR A 7 -14.08 -31.26 2.93
N ARG A 8 -14.61 -30.12 3.38
CA ARG A 8 -15.04 -29.04 2.48
C ARG A 8 -13.92 -28.08 2.08
N MET A 9 -12.78 -28.12 2.77
CA MET A 9 -11.62 -27.29 2.44
C MET A 9 -10.70 -27.93 1.42
N ASP A 10 -10.67 -29.26 1.36
CA ASP A 10 -9.83 -29.99 0.41
C ASP A 10 -10.36 -29.87 -1.03
N GLU A 11 -11.69 -29.90 -1.23
CA GLU A 11 -12.30 -29.76 -2.57
C GLU A 11 -12.17 -28.35 -3.18
N ILE A 12 -12.09 -27.30 -2.34
CA ILE A 12 -11.88 -25.92 -2.82
C ILE A 12 -10.42 -25.75 -3.30
N ARG A 13 -9.48 -26.47 -2.69
CA ARG A 13 -8.05 -26.36 -2.99
C ARG A 13 -7.70 -26.95 -4.36
N GLU A 14 -8.33 -28.07 -4.73
CA GLU A 14 -8.14 -28.71 -6.04
C GLU A 14 -8.81 -27.95 -7.20
N GLN A 15 -9.88 -27.18 -6.94
CA GLN A 15 -10.63 -26.49 -7.99
C GLN A 15 -10.00 -25.15 -8.43
N PHE A 16 -9.16 -24.54 -7.60
CA PHE A 16 -8.59 -23.21 -7.87
C PHE A 16 -7.09 -23.18 -8.15
N GLY A 17 -6.38 -24.33 -8.18
CA GLY A 17 -4.99 -24.37 -8.63
C GLY A 17 -4.06 -23.39 -7.91
N PHE A 18 -4.26 -23.17 -6.62
CA PHE A 18 -3.34 -22.40 -5.77
C PHE A 18 -2.18 -23.31 -5.35
N ASP A 19 -1.39 -23.76 -6.33
CA ASP A 19 -0.07 -24.38 -6.12
C ASP A 19 1.04 -23.33 -6.00
N ASP A 20 0.71 -22.04 -6.13
CA ASP A 20 1.63 -20.97 -5.79
C ASP A 20 1.44 -20.65 -4.30
N GLU A 21 2.40 -21.11 -3.51
CA GLU A 21 2.71 -20.54 -2.20
C GLU A 21 2.55 -19.02 -2.31
N ILE A 22 1.53 -18.45 -1.66
CA ILE A 22 1.51 -17.01 -1.45
C ILE A 22 2.81 -16.73 -0.70
N PRO A 23 3.78 -15.98 -1.24
CA PRO A 23 5.09 -15.81 -0.63
C PRO A 23 4.94 -14.87 0.57
N MET A 24 4.40 -15.39 1.67
CA MET A 24 4.09 -14.66 2.90
C MET A 24 4.95 -15.16 4.07
N GLN A 25 6.07 -15.83 3.80
CA GLN A 25 6.99 -16.32 4.84
C GLN A 25 8.45 -16.16 4.41
N GLY A 26 8.88 -14.92 4.17
CA GLY A 26 10.29 -14.54 4.21
C GLY A 26 10.63 -13.89 5.55
N PRO A 27 11.90 -13.88 6.01
CA PRO A 27 12.32 -13.23 7.26
C PRO A 27 12.05 -11.73 7.34
N CYS A 28 11.65 -11.10 6.23
CA CYS A 28 11.23 -9.70 6.16
C CYS A 28 9.96 -9.61 5.31
N ILE A 29 8.92 -8.94 5.84
CA ILE A 29 7.68 -8.62 5.14
C ILE A 29 7.52 -7.11 5.06
N ASP A 30 7.30 -6.60 3.86
CA ASP A 30 7.10 -5.19 3.55
C ASP A 30 5.59 -4.94 3.32
N TYR A 31 5.00 -3.99 4.06
CA TYR A 31 3.55 -3.76 4.07
C TYR A 31 3.07 -2.62 3.16
N ASP A 32 4.00 -1.89 2.54
CA ASP A 32 3.71 -0.91 1.48
C ASP A 32 4.21 -1.39 0.11
N PHE A 33 4.84 -2.55 0.05
CA PHE A 33 5.24 -3.29 -1.16
C PHE A 33 6.49 -2.74 -1.85
N GLY A 34 7.52 -2.42 -1.07
CA GLY A 34 8.85 -2.03 -1.52
C GLY A 34 9.05 -0.53 -1.41
N ASN A 35 9.93 0.04 -2.24
CA ASN A 35 10.21 1.48 -2.22
C ASN A 35 9.03 2.31 -2.77
N GLN A 36 8.08 2.63 -1.89
CA GLN A 36 6.91 3.48 -2.02
C GLN A 36 7.02 4.77 -1.16
N PRO A 37 7.82 5.77 -1.57
CA PRO A 37 8.04 6.95 -0.76
C PRO A 37 6.80 7.83 -0.57
N PHE A 38 5.72 7.62 -1.33
CA PHE A 38 4.46 8.38 -1.23
C PHE A 38 3.34 7.60 -0.52
N ILE A 39 3.65 6.43 0.05
CA ILE A 39 2.71 5.59 0.79
C ILE A 39 3.38 5.27 2.10
N GLY A 40 2.86 5.78 3.22
CA GLY A 40 3.44 5.43 4.50
C GLY A 40 3.21 3.96 4.81
N GLY A 41 4.28 3.27 5.24
CA GLY A 41 4.19 1.91 5.72
C GLY A 41 5.32 1.51 6.66
N TYR A 42 5.62 0.22 6.62
CA TYR A 42 6.53 -0.43 7.53
C TYR A 42 6.95 -1.79 6.99
N ALA A 43 8.16 -2.20 7.39
CA ALA A 43 8.63 -3.56 7.25
C ALA A 43 8.63 -4.28 8.60
N GLN A 44 8.35 -5.57 8.58
CA GLN A 44 8.47 -6.48 9.71
C GLN A 44 9.57 -7.48 9.43
N ASP A 45 10.66 -7.39 10.18
CA ASP A 45 11.77 -8.33 10.21
C ASP A 45 11.60 -9.30 11.38
N GLU A 46 11.83 -10.60 11.17
CA GLU A 46 11.62 -11.63 12.19
C GLU A 46 12.55 -11.45 13.42
N GLU A 47 13.79 -11.01 13.20
CA GLU A 47 14.79 -10.85 14.26
C GLU A 47 14.73 -9.46 14.92
N ARG A 48 14.53 -8.41 14.11
CA ARG A 48 14.62 -7.02 14.52
C ARG A 48 13.27 -6.37 14.85
N GLY A 49 12.17 -6.99 14.45
CA GLY A 49 10.81 -6.56 14.74
C GLY A 49 10.23 -5.60 13.69
N ILE A 50 9.36 -4.69 14.13
CA ILE A 50 8.67 -3.73 13.25
C ILE A 50 9.52 -2.49 13.06
N HIS A 51 9.69 -2.09 11.81
CA HIS A 51 10.43 -0.91 11.37
C HIS A 51 9.54 -0.06 10.49
N THR A 52 9.17 1.12 10.97
CA THR A 52 8.28 2.03 10.25
C THR A 52 9.08 3.04 9.46
N ASP A 53 8.48 3.51 8.37
CA ASP A 53 8.97 4.69 7.66
C ASP A 53 9.02 5.89 8.60
N GLN A 54 10.01 6.75 8.38
CA GLN A 54 10.23 7.90 9.23
C GLN A 54 10.79 9.10 8.46
N CYS A 55 10.16 10.26 8.63
CA CYS A 55 10.76 11.54 8.24
C CYS A 55 11.96 11.82 9.15
N ILE A 56 13.17 11.76 8.60
CA ILE A 56 14.39 12.09 9.36
C ILE A 56 14.66 13.59 9.43
N ASN A 57 14.01 14.35 8.55
CA ASN A 57 13.89 15.81 8.58
C ASN A 57 12.65 16.22 7.76
N ALA A 58 12.45 17.52 7.53
CA ALA A 58 11.25 18.05 6.88
C ALA A 58 11.13 17.67 5.39
N ASP A 59 12.21 17.24 4.74
CA ASP A 59 12.32 17.05 3.29
C ASP A 59 12.97 15.70 2.92
N THR A 60 13.09 14.77 3.87
CA THR A 60 13.75 13.48 3.66
C THR A 60 13.03 12.39 4.42
N LEU A 61 12.55 11.39 3.68
CA LEU A 61 12.00 10.14 4.19
C LEU A 61 13.11 9.09 4.32
N ARG A 62 13.09 8.37 5.42
CA ARG A 62 13.80 7.11 5.58
C ARG A 62 12.76 6.00 5.57
N GLU A 63 12.82 5.19 4.53
CA GLU A 63 11.85 4.15 4.22
C GLU A 63 12.42 2.77 4.55
N MET A 64 11.58 1.92 5.13
CA MET A 64 11.98 0.61 5.62
C MET A 64 11.43 -0.47 4.68
N VAL A 65 12.28 -0.98 3.80
CA VAL A 65 11.88 -1.89 2.71
C VAL A 65 12.43 -3.30 2.91
N CYS A 66 11.72 -4.32 2.42
CA CYS A 66 12.27 -5.68 2.34
C CYS A 66 12.75 -5.99 0.91
N GLU A 67 14.06 -6.16 0.74
CA GLU A 67 14.65 -6.59 -0.54
C GLU A 67 15.40 -7.91 -0.36
N ASN A 68 15.11 -8.90 -1.22
CA ASN A 68 15.70 -10.25 -1.12
C ASN A 68 15.60 -10.81 0.30
N GLU A 69 14.43 -10.64 0.93
CA GLU A 69 14.13 -11.08 2.30
C GLU A 69 14.93 -10.37 3.41
N GLN A 70 15.66 -9.30 3.10
CA GLN A 70 16.41 -8.54 4.09
C GLN A 70 15.78 -7.17 4.30
N LEU A 71 15.63 -6.76 5.57
CA LEU A 71 15.27 -5.39 5.89
C LEU A 71 16.42 -4.46 5.51
N ASN A 72 16.09 -3.52 4.64
CA ASN A 72 16.94 -2.45 4.16
C ASN A 72 16.34 -1.09 4.50
N GLU A 73 17.17 -0.07 4.36
CA GLU A 73 16.81 1.32 4.55
C GLU A 73 17.05 2.06 3.24
N VAL A 74 16.05 2.81 2.77
CA VAL A 74 16.15 3.69 1.61
C VAL A 74 15.91 5.12 2.06
N VAL A 75 16.79 6.04 1.68
CA VAL A 75 16.66 7.45 2.01
C VAL A 75 16.23 8.23 0.77
N THR A 76 15.04 8.81 0.83
CA THR A 76 14.39 9.47 -0.30
C THR A 76 14.17 10.96 0.00
N PRO A 77 14.72 11.89 -0.81
CA PRO A 77 14.37 13.31 -0.68
C PRO A 77 12.95 13.56 -1.20
N CYS A 78 12.14 14.25 -0.39
CA CYS A 78 10.75 14.57 -0.70
C CYS A 78 10.64 15.98 -1.30
N ALA A 79 10.20 16.09 -2.56
CA ALA A 79 10.14 17.36 -3.29
C ALA A 79 9.25 18.42 -2.59
N PHE A 80 8.17 17.99 -1.95
CA PHE A 80 7.19 18.86 -1.32
C PHE A 80 7.15 18.73 0.20
N GLY A 81 8.16 18.09 0.77
CA GLY A 81 8.26 17.80 2.19
C GLY A 81 7.84 16.38 2.55
N CYS A 82 8.16 16.01 3.77
CA CYS A 82 7.85 14.72 4.36
C CYS A 82 6.75 14.93 5.42
N GLU A 83 5.63 14.23 5.26
CA GLU A 83 4.52 14.27 6.20
C GLU A 83 4.76 13.27 7.33
N ALA A 84 4.73 13.77 8.56
CA ALA A 84 4.85 12.96 9.77
C ALA A 84 3.48 12.70 10.39
N GLY A 85 3.16 11.43 10.67
CA GLY A 85 1.88 11.03 11.26
C GLY A 85 1.72 11.58 12.69
N ASP A 86 0.70 12.42 12.92
CA ASP A 86 0.41 12.95 14.26
C ASP A 86 -0.10 11.81 15.17
N ALA A 87 0.68 11.46 16.19
CA ALA A 87 0.51 10.27 17.03
C ALA A 87 -0.78 10.23 17.89
N ASN A 88 -1.77 11.10 17.64
CA ASN A 88 -2.89 11.36 18.55
C ASN A 88 -4.29 11.45 17.92
N ARG A 89 -4.50 10.97 16.67
CA ARG A 89 -5.84 10.68 16.17
C ARG A 89 -6.15 9.19 16.32
N ASN A 90 -7.21 8.88 17.05
CA ASN A 90 -7.68 7.56 17.50
C ASN A 90 -8.09 6.56 16.39
N LEU A 91 -7.31 6.40 15.32
CA LEU A 91 -7.40 5.28 14.37
C LEU A 91 -5.97 4.85 14.00
N GLY A 92 -5.66 3.58 14.22
CA GLY A 92 -4.30 3.06 14.34
C GLY A 92 -3.38 3.25 13.13
N ARG A 93 -2.15 3.69 13.43
CA ARG A 93 -0.91 3.70 12.62
C ARG A 93 -0.97 4.55 11.35
N GLN A 94 -0.57 5.82 11.47
CA GLN A 94 -0.12 6.64 10.34
C GLN A 94 1.40 6.60 10.30
N TYR A 95 1.93 6.08 9.21
CA TYR A 95 3.36 6.02 8.93
C TYR A 95 3.78 7.26 8.12
N ASP A 96 5.03 7.66 8.24
CA ASP A 96 5.56 8.86 7.58
C ASP A 96 5.74 8.61 6.07
N HIS A 97 5.56 9.64 5.24
CA HIS A 97 5.75 9.53 3.77
C HIS A 97 6.06 10.88 3.13
N CYS A 98 6.57 10.87 1.90
CA CYS A 98 6.74 12.06 1.08
C CYS A 98 5.38 12.58 0.59
N ILE A 99 5.25 13.92 0.60
CA ILE A 99 4.16 14.63 -0.06
C ILE A 99 4.43 14.60 -1.56
N ALA A 100 3.48 14.07 -2.34
CA ALA A 100 3.59 14.02 -3.79
C ALA A 100 3.13 15.32 -4.46
N CYS A 101 2.19 16.05 -3.86
CA CYS A 101 1.64 17.28 -4.42
C CYS A 101 1.10 18.24 -3.36
N ASN A 102 1.12 19.54 -3.68
CA ASN A 102 0.42 20.60 -2.94
C ASN A 102 -0.71 21.23 -3.76
N SER A 103 -0.71 21.02 -5.08
CA SER A 103 -1.67 21.53 -6.04
C SER A 103 -1.76 20.61 -7.26
N ASP A 104 -2.81 20.77 -8.07
CA ASP A 104 -3.00 19.98 -9.29
C ASP A 104 -1.85 20.18 -10.30
N ASP A 105 -1.20 21.34 -10.27
CA ASP A 105 -0.05 21.66 -11.13
C ASP A 105 1.20 20.81 -10.83
N ASP A 106 1.24 20.15 -9.66
CA ASP A 106 2.34 19.26 -9.27
C ASP A 106 2.16 17.82 -9.81
N CYS A 107 0.98 17.50 -10.37
CA CYS A 107 0.63 16.17 -10.84
C CYS A 107 0.75 16.04 -12.37
N GLU A 108 0.84 14.80 -12.87
CA GLU A 108 0.91 14.55 -14.31
C GLU A 108 -0.42 14.88 -15.01
N GLU A 109 -0.38 15.03 -16.34
CA GLU A 109 -1.58 15.33 -17.13
C GLU A 109 -2.66 14.25 -16.91
N GLY A 110 -3.87 14.69 -16.53
CA GLY A 110 -4.99 13.80 -16.22
C GLY A 110 -5.05 13.33 -14.76
N GLN A 111 -4.13 13.79 -13.90
CA GLN A 111 -4.19 13.62 -12.46
C GLN A 111 -4.63 14.92 -11.76
N TRP A 112 -5.11 14.79 -10.53
CA TRP A 112 -5.33 15.91 -9.61
C TRP A 112 -4.70 15.61 -8.24
N CYS A 113 -4.42 16.66 -7.49
CA CYS A 113 -3.89 16.51 -6.15
C CYS A 113 -5.03 16.27 -5.14
N ASP A 114 -5.03 15.10 -4.50
CA ASP A 114 -5.86 14.88 -3.32
C ASP A 114 -5.27 15.65 -2.14
N GLY A 115 -5.77 16.84 -1.88
CA GLY A 115 -5.29 17.72 -0.80
C GLY A 115 -5.51 17.18 0.62
N PHE A 116 -6.22 16.05 0.81
CA PHE A 116 -6.31 15.38 2.11
C PHE A 116 -5.20 14.36 2.31
N GLN A 117 -4.71 13.77 1.22
CA GLN A 117 -3.67 12.74 1.26
C GLN A 117 -2.34 13.23 0.71
N ASN A 118 -2.28 14.46 0.19
CA ASN A 118 -1.11 15.04 -0.45
C ASN A 118 -0.53 14.15 -1.56
N ARG A 119 -1.42 13.48 -2.31
CA ARG A 119 -1.10 12.49 -3.35
C ARG A 119 -1.80 12.78 -4.67
N CYS A 120 -1.09 12.57 -5.78
CA CYS A 120 -1.70 12.62 -7.10
C CYS A 120 -2.62 11.41 -7.32
N ARG A 121 -3.85 11.69 -7.77
CA ARG A 121 -4.88 10.70 -8.10
C ARG A 121 -5.26 10.83 -9.57
N GLN A 122 -5.59 9.71 -10.20
CA GLN A 122 -6.19 9.69 -11.53
C GLN A 122 -7.63 9.21 -11.42
N GLN A 123 -8.51 9.68 -12.31
CA GLN A 123 -9.87 9.17 -12.40
C GLN A 123 -9.72 7.80 -13.04
N ASP A 124 -10.01 6.75 -12.29
CA ASP A 124 -10.36 5.48 -12.89
C ASP A 124 -11.56 5.79 -13.78
N LEU A 125 -11.33 5.78 -15.11
CA LEU A 125 -12.41 5.81 -16.07
C LEU A 125 -13.20 4.54 -15.84
N VAL A 126 -14.17 4.58 -14.93
CA VAL A 126 -15.27 3.62 -14.92
C VAL A 126 -15.87 3.81 -16.31
N GLU A 127 -15.62 2.85 -17.21
CA GLU A 127 -16.31 2.76 -18.48
C GLU A 127 -17.79 2.91 -18.14
N GLN A 128 -18.36 4.06 -18.51
CA GLN A 128 -19.77 4.28 -18.33
C GLN A 128 -20.43 3.25 -19.22
N GLU A 129 -20.89 2.13 -18.65
CA GLU A 129 -21.73 1.19 -19.35
C GLU A 129 -22.90 2.00 -19.92
N GLU A 130 -22.96 2.09 -21.24
CA GLU A 130 -24.00 2.86 -21.91
C GLU A 130 -25.37 2.33 -21.42
N PRO A 131 -26.33 3.22 -21.13
CA PRO A 131 -27.64 2.79 -20.68
C PRO A 131 -28.25 1.86 -21.73
N ILE A 132 -28.58 0.64 -21.32
CA ILE A 132 -29.26 -0.35 -22.16
C ILE A 132 -30.62 0.26 -22.58
N GLU A 133 -30.76 0.64 -23.85
CA GLU A 133 -32.07 0.99 -24.41
C GLU A 133 -32.96 -0.26 -24.37
N LEU A 134 -33.96 -0.24 -23.48
CA LEU A 134 -35.03 -1.24 -23.49
C LEU A 134 -35.88 -1.01 -24.74
N PRO A 135 -36.16 -2.05 -25.54
CA PRO A 135 -37.02 -1.90 -26.71
C PRO A 135 -38.43 -1.52 -26.27
N ASP A 136 -38.99 -0.51 -26.92
CA ASP A 136 -40.39 -0.10 -26.74
C ASP A 136 -41.34 -1.26 -27.06
N GLU A 137 -42.26 -1.56 -26.13
CA GLU A 137 -43.33 -2.56 -26.26
C GLU A 137 -44.41 -2.16 -27.29
#